data_AF-A0A524EDL3-F1
#
_entry.id   AF-A0A524EDL3-F1
#
_cell.length_a   1.000
_cell.length_b   1.000
_cell.length_c   1.000
_cell.angle_alpha   90.00
_cell.angle_beta   90.00
_cell.angle_gamma   90.00
#
_symmetry.space_group_name_H-M   'P 1'
#
loop_
_entity.id
_entity.type
_entity.pdbx_description
1 polymer ?
#
loop_
_entity_poly.entity_id
_entity_poly.type
_entity_poly.pdbx_seq_one_letter_code
_entity_poly.pdbx_strand_id
1 'polypeptide(L)'
;MFTSQTLSEIENSIIRGHPQLTEEKLVGTLKLGKLMKDGEEEVVWRDFVRNFWKIIDEVNRLTPYAQDILLSLLAEGTVKYYDSVTTISKYCLYATINPQDVGTFELSEPFLDRFGISIPISMPASHDLQLILTGKDEKYSGYDELIQVPKILTIEELMGVWYYVNKIPLETEVNNYIHAIIREFTLCERVDKGNTENLKPSTGLCSGCHFNTDLNICNKIDSILSVRVAKDLLRYSKALAWLLGLEKIDINIVNTIAPYVISHRVAYTREIDKAPYWGNKYGFSKHVLTLIQKNFRTRSPLYQIVGRFRDGNPNTGDITELKKHQKNDLIVKFDLVPFVSDINNKTYSSLAQNIQNSANINDIETLAQIRNDLVKNIDFPNRADLINWCNRELYKQTVTDFIFKYQYHDDIWADIAAEFHNLDEPLKESFKKMQTKQIRTEDMLIEINVTGIQEDSIVHMQISGGSEALKLRGILEKLDYIEKEV
;
A
#
# COMPACT_ATOMS: atom_id res chain seq x y z
N MET A 1 12.74 22.75 -9.01
CA MET A 1 11.60 22.03 -8.41
C MET A 1 12.08 20.95 -7.43
N PHE A 2 11.17 20.35 -6.66
CA PHE A 2 11.46 19.35 -5.60
C PHE A 2 12.46 18.26 -6.01
N THR A 3 12.48 17.83 -7.29
CA THR A 3 13.42 16.83 -7.85
C THR A 3 14.38 17.36 -8.94
N SER A 4 14.61 18.67 -9.01
CA SER A 4 15.44 19.36 -10.04
C SER A 4 14.88 19.38 -11.47
N GLN A 5 13.76 18.72 -11.76
CA GLN A 5 13.15 18.81 -13.09
C GLN A 5 12.69 20.25 -13.38
N THR A 6 12.74 20.63 -14.66
CA THR A 6 12.23 21.91 -15.15
C THR A 6 10.72 21.86 -15.35
N LEU A 7 10.05 23.01 -15.35
CA LEU A 7 8.59 23.07 -15.53
C LEU A 7 8.17 22.40 -16.84
N SER A 8 8.93 22.67 -17.92
CA SER A 8 8.69 22.10 -19.25
C SER A 8 8.82 20.58 -19.28
N GLU A 9 9.76 19.98 -18.54
CA GLU A 9 9.88 18.51 -18.45
C GLU A 9 8.66 17.88 -17.73
N ILE A 10 8.15 18.55 -16.69
CA ILE A 10 6.93 18.10 -16.02
C ILE A 10 5.73 18.28 -16.96
N GLU A 11 5.62 19.39 -17.68
CA GLU A 11 4.55 19.63 -18.65
C GLU A 11 4.48 18.56 -19.74
N ASN A 12 5.63 18.09 -20.23
CA ASN A 12 5.69 16.97 -21.20
C ASN A 12 5.17 15.64 -20.62
N SER A 13 5.14 15.53 -19.30
CA SER A 13 4.61 14.37 -18.56
C SER A 13 3.12 14.52 -18.21
N ILE A 14 2.45 15.60 -18.64
CA ILE A 14 1.02 15.82 -18.41
C ILE A 14 0.21 15.26 -19.58
N ILE A 15 -0.74 14.39 -19.26
CA ILE A 15 -1.84 14.03 -20.16
C ILE A 15 -3.05 14.88 -19.82
N ARG A 16 -3.54 15.64 -20.81
CA ARG A 16 -4.77 16.42 -20.66
C ARG A 16 -5.97 15.60 -21.15
N GLY A 17 -6.94 15.40 -20.27
CA GLY A 17 -8.15 14.66 -20.52
C GLY A 17 -8.99 15.29 -21.63
N HIS A 18 -9.21 14.53 -22.69
CA HIS A 18 -10.05 14.95 -23.80
C HIS A 18 -10.74 13.73 -24.44
N PRO A 19 -12.02 13.81 -24.87
CA PRO A 19 -12.74 12.65 -25.42
C PRO A 19 -12.13 12.04 -26.69
N GLN A 20 -11.34 12.83 -27.44
CA GLN A 20 -10.66 12.36 -28.66
C GLN A 20 -9.20 11.94 -28.41
N LEU A 21 -8.81 11.73 -27.15
CA LEU A 21 -7.46 11.26 -26.85
C LEU A 21 -7.31 9.80 -27.31
N THR A 22 -6.38 9.57 -28.23
CA THR A 22 -6.07 8.23 -28.77
C THR A 22 -5.03 7.52 -27.92
N GLU A 23 -4.99 6.19 -28.02
CA GLU A 23 -3.94 5.37 -27.41
C GLU A 23 -2.54 5.85 -27.81
N GLU A 24 -2.35 6.23 -29.07
CA GLU A 24 -1.10 6.81 -29.58
C GLU A 24 -0.60 8.02 -28.79
N LYS A 25 -1.53 8.91 -28.41
CA LYS A 25 -1.21 10.14 -27.67
C LYS A 25 -1.00 9.87 -26.18
N LEU A 26 -1.51 8.75 -25.67
CA LEU A 26 -1.44 8.36 -24.27
C LEU A 26 -0.21 7.48 -23.98
N VAL A 27 0.11 6.56 -24.88
CA VAL A 27 1.09 5.48 -24.69
C VAL A 27 2.35 5.70 -25.52
N GLY A 28 2.22 5.74 -26.85
CA GLY A 28 3.37 5.70 -27.76
C GLY A 28 2.95 5.67 -29.22
N THR A 29 3.89 5.93 -30.12
CA THR A 29 3.66 5.94 -31.57
C THR A 29 4.70 5.10 -32.28
N LEU A 30 4.41 4.58 -33.47
CA LEU A 30 5.41 3.89 -34.29
C LEU A 30 6.35 4.88 -34.96
N LYS A 31 7.63 4.52 -35.03
CA LYS A 31 8.65 5.28 -35.76
C LYS A 31 8.48 5.07 -37.26
N LEU A 32 7.62 5.90 -37.86
CA LEU A 32 7.24 5.80 -39.28
C LEU A 32 8.43 5.66 -40.23
N GLY A 33 9.53 6.38 -39.98
CA GLY A 33 10.71 6.32 -40.83
C GLY A 33 11.39 4.95 -40.91
N LYS A 34 11.34 4.15 -39.83
CA LYS A 34 11.85 2.77 -39.82
C LYS A 34 10.83 1.79 -40.37
N LEU A 35 9.57 1.96 -40.00
CA LEU A 35 8.49 1.11 -40.51
C LEU A 35 8.41 1.16 -42.03
N MET A 36 8.51 2.35 -42.62
CA MET A 36 8.41 2.54 -44.07
C MET A 36 9.66 2.10 -44.86
N LYS A 37 10.84 2.12 -44.24
CA LYS A 37 12.12 1.77 -44.91
C LYS A 37 12.51 0.32 -44.73
N ASP A 38 12.42 -0.16 -43.50
CA ASP A 38 13.01 -1.43 -43.05
C ASP A 38 11.92 -2.46 -42.71
N GLY A 39 10.64 -2.05 -42.68
CA GLY A 39 9.53 -2.90 -42.22
C GLY A 39 9.56 -3.15 -40.71
N GLU A 40 10.39 -2.40 -39.96
CA GLU A 40 10.59 -2.59 -38.53
C GLU A 40 9.60 -1.75 -37.70
N GLU A 41 8.86 -2.42 -36.82
CA GLU A 41 7.97 -1.78 -35.84
C GLU A 41 8.76 -1.34 -34.59
N GLU A 42 9.34 -0.14 -34.64
CA GLU A 42 9.96 0.49 -33.46
C GLU A 42 8.98 1.45 -32.77
N VAL A 43 8.65 1.20 -31.51
CA VAL A 43 7.77 2.07 -30.71
C VAL A 43 8.55 3.21 -30.04
N VAL A 44 8.09 4.44 -30.28
CA VAL A 44 8.47 5.65 -29.55
C VAL A 44 7.46 5.89 -28.44
N TRP A 45 7.85 5.55 -27.22
CA TRP A 45 7.02 5.72 -26.02
C TRP A 45 6.90 7.19 -25.63
N ARG A 46 5.72 7.57 -25.13
CA ARG A 46 5.47 8.91 -24.58
C ARG A 46 6.21 9.08 -23.26
N ASP A 47 6.63 10.32 -22.98
CA ASP A 47 7.28 10.68 -21.72
C ASP A 47 6.43 10.32 -20.50
N PHE A 48 5.11 10.47 -20.59
CA PHE A 48 4.16 10.01 -19.57
C PHE A 48 4.38 8.55 -19.15
N VAL A 49 4.74 7.65 -20.08
CA VAL A 49 4.99 6.22 -19.76
C VAL A 49 6.32 6.05 -19.00
N ARG A 50 7.37 6.77 -19.39
CA ARG A 50 8.74 6.57 -18.89
C ARG A 50 9.10 7.41 -17.66
N ASN A 51 8.50 8.59 -17.50
CA ASN A 51 8.89 9.54 -16.46
C ASN A 51 8.40 9.14 -15.06
N PHE A 52 9.15 9.57 -14.05
CA PHE A 52 8.81 9.34 -12.65
C PHE A 52 7.52 10.08 -12.26
N TRP A 53 7.37 11.33 -12.67
CA TRP A 53 6.14 12.10 -12.45
C TRP A 53 5.16 11.86 -13.58
N LYS A 54 3.94 11.47 -13.23
CA LYS A 54 2.83 11.25 -14.16
C LYS A 54 1.66 12.11 -13.71
N ILE A 55 1.12 12.92 -14.61
CA ILE A 55 -0.01 13.80 -14.29
C ILE A 55 -1.10 13.59 -15.33
N ILE A 56 -2.33 13.37 -14.88
CA ILE A 56 -3.51 13.28 -15.72
C ILE A 56 -4.46 14.40 -15.33
N ASP A 57 -4.54 15.44 -16.14
CA ASP A 57 -5.46 16.53 -15.93
C ASP A 57 -6.85 16.16 -16.46
N GLU A 58 -7.90 16.41 -15.68
CA GLU A 58 -9.31 16.15 -16.01
C GLU A 58 -9.57 14.71 -16.47
N VAL A 59 -9.16 13.74 -15.65
CA VAL A 59 -9.24 12.30 -15.98
C VAL A 59 -10.66 11.84 -16.34
N ASN A 60 -11.68 12.49 -15.77
CA ASN A 60 -13.08 12.22 -16.06
C ASN A 60 -13.53 12.69 -17.46
N ARG A 61 -12.68 13.33 -18.26
CA ARG A 61 -12.97 13.64 -19.68
C ARG A 61 -12.45 12.58 -20.65
N LEU A 62 -11.72 11.59 -20.15
CA LEU A 62 -11.25 10.46 -20.95
C LEU A 62 -12.40 9.48 -21.21
N THR A 63 -12.48 8.96 -22.43
CA THR A 63 -13.43 7.91 -22.79
C THR A 63 -13.18 6.64 -21.95
N PRO A 64 -14.18 5.76 -21.76
CA PRO A 64 -13.98 4.50 -21.05
C PRO A 64 -12.79 3.68 -21.58
N TYR A 65 -12.62 3.63 -22.91
CA TYR A 65 -11.48 2.96 -23.54
C TYR A 65 -10.12 3.55 -23.12
N ALA A 66 -9.99 4.89 -23.09
CA ALA A 66 -8.76 5.53 -22.63
C ALA A 66 -8.51 5.31 -21.12
N GLN A 67 -9.58 5.27 -20.32
CA GLN A 67 -9.48 4.91 -18.89
C GLN A 67 -9.01 3.45 -18.70
N ASP A 68 -9.47 2.52 -19.54
CA ASP A 68 -9.06 1.11 -19.50
C ASP A 68 -7.57 0.93 -19.84
N ILE A 69 -7.05 1.65 -20.83
CA ILE A 69 -5.61 1.63 -21.14
C ILE A 69 -4.79 2.12 -19.93
N LEU A 70 -5.24 3.19 -19.29
CA LEU A 70 -4.61 3.68 -18.06
C LEU A 70 -4.72 2.66 -16.92
N LEU A 71 -5.83 1.91 -16.80
CA LEU A 71 -5.96 0.86 -15.80
C LEU A 71 -4.90 -0.22 -15.96
N SER A 72 -4.69 -0.71 -17.18
CA SER A 72 -3.64 -1.70 -17.47
C SER A 72 -2.27 -1.18 -17.07
N LEU A 73 -1.96 0.07 -17.44
CA LEU A 73 -0.72 0.76 -17.08
C LEU A 73 -0.53 0.81 -15.54
N LEU A 74 -1.57 1.24 -14.81
CA LEU A 74 -1.56 1.34 -13.34
C LEU A 74 -1.61 -0.02 -12.63
N ALA A 75 -2.00 -1.09 -13.33
CA ALA A 75 -2.12 -2.42 -12.76
C ALA A 75 -0.88 -3.27 -12.90
N GLU A 76 -0.33 -3.31 -14.11
CA GLU A 76 0.65 -4.31 -14.49
C GLU A 76 2.08 -3.79 -14.29
N GLY A 77 2.26 -2.46 -14.20
CA GLY A 77 3.59 -1.85 -14.22
C GLY A 77 4.32 -2.11 -15.54
N THR A 78 3.60 -2.53 -16.58
CA THR A 78 4.05 -2.74 -17.94
C THR A 78 3.04 -2.17 -18.89
N VAL A 79 3.50 -1.64 -20.02
CA VAL A 79 2.64 -1.18 -21.09
C VAL A 79 2.99 -1.96 -22.35
N LYS A 80 1.96 -2.45 -23.02
CA LYS A 80 2.07 -3.14 -24.30
C LYS A 80 1.48 -2.23 -25.37
N TYR A 81 2.20 -2.10 -26.48
CA TYR A 81 1.74 -1.35 -27.63
C TYR A 81 2.30 -2.02 -28.89
N TYR A 82 1.43 -2.52 -29.76
CA TYR A 82 1.78 -3.53 -30.78
C TYR A 82 2.54 -4.71 -30.15
N ASP A 83 3.62 -5.18 -30.77
CA ASP A 83 4.48 -6.24 -30.26
C ASP A 83 5.55 -5.75 -29.27
N SER A 84 5.57 -4.44 -28.96
CA SER A 84 6.52 -3.86 -28.01
C SER A 84 5.95 -3.84 -26.60
N VAL A 85 6.78 -4.23 -25.63
CA VAL A 85 6.47 -4.16 -24.20
C VAL A 85 7.53 -3.33 -23.50
N THR A 86 7.11 -2.35 -22.70
CA THR A 86 8.00 -1.61 -21.80
C THR A 86 7.56 -1.77 -20.36
N THR A 87 8.51 -1.92 -19.46
CA THR A 87 8.24 -1.89 -18.01
C THR A 87 8.30 -0.45 -17.51
N ILE A 88 7.41 -0.12 -16.58
CA ILE A 88 7.39 1.18 -15.92
C ILE A 88 8.21 1.06 -14.64
N SER A 89 9.18 1.95 -14.50
CA SER A 89 9.92 2.14 -13.24
C SER A 89 9.00 2.67 -12.13
N LYS A 90 9.51 2.86 -10.92
CA LYS A 90 8.73 3.53 -9.86
C LYS A 90 8.29 4.92 -10.32
N TYR A 91 7.07 5.31 -9.94
CA TYR A 91 6.46 6.57 -10.36
C TYR A 91 5.53 7.15 -9.29
N CYS A 92 5.28 8.45 -9.38
CA CYS A 92 4.21 9.16 -8.69
C CYS A 92 3.15 9.59 -9.71
N LEU A 93 1.89 9.26 -9.44
CA LEU A 93 0.75 9.65 -10.28
C LEU A 93 -0.11 10.68 -9.56
N TYR A 94 -0.44 11.75 -10.28
CA TYR A 94 -1.46 12.72 -9.90
C TYR A 94 -2.55 12.72 -10.95
N ALA A 95 -3.81 12.82 -10.51
CA ALA A 95 -4.92 13.04 -11.41
C ALA A 95 -5.89 14.08 -10.83
N THR A 96 -6.50 14.87 -11.69
CA THR A 96 -7.53 15.85 -11.32
C THR A 96 -8.88 15.41 -11.87
N ILE A 97 -9.95 15.76 -11.16
CA ILE A 97 -11.33 15.54 -11.58
C ILE A 97 -12.05 16.87 -11.46
N ASN A 98 -12.75 17.27 -12.52
CA ASN A 98 -13.68 18.38 -12.46
C ASN A 98 -15.12 17.83 -12.41
N PRO A 99 -15.77 17.77 -11.22
CA PRO A 99 -17.04 17.07 -11.06
C PRO A 99 -18.24 17.75 -11.72
N GLN A 100 -18.14 19.03 -12.11
CA GLN A 100 -19.25 19.80 -12.68
C GLN A 100 -19.13 20.04 -14.19
N ASP A 101 -18.12 19.49 -14.85
CA ASP A 101 -17.86 19.76 -16.27
C ASP A 101 -18.77 18.96 -17.22
N VAL A 102 -19.10 19.56 -18.36
CA VAL A 102 -19.94 18.97 -19.40
C VAL A 102 -19.09 18.07 -20.30
N GLY A 103 -19.63 16.92 -20.72
CA GLY A 103 -18.88 15.97 -21.57
C GLY A 103 -17.89 15.12 -20.79
N THR A 104 -18.23 14.79 -19.54
CA THR A 104 -17.47 13.90 -18.67
C THR A 104 -18.03 12.47 -18.72
N PHE A 105 -17.16 11.50 -18.44
CA PHE A 105 -17.46 10.08 -18.34
C PHE A 105 -17.35 9.66 -16.88
N GLU A 106 -18.26 8.81 -16.42
CA GLU A 106 -18.23 8.25 -15.08
C GLU A 106 -16.97 7.40 -14.89
N LEU A 107 -16.27 7.62 -13.76
CA LEU A 107 -15.11 6.81 -13.39
C LEU A 107 -15.60 5.55 -12.67
N SER A 108 -15.14 4.39 -13.12
CA SER A 108 -15.51 3.12 -12.50
C SER A 108 -14.89 2.97 -11.10
N GLU A 109 -15.57 2.28 -10.19
CA GLU A 109 -15.01 1.97 -8.86
C GLU A 109 -13.64 1.25 -8.92
N PRO A 110 -13.39 0.29 -9.84
CA PRO A 110 -12.07 -0.29 -10.02
C PRO A 110 -10.97 0.70 -10.45
N PHE A 111 -11.34 1.79 -11.14
CA PHE A 111 -10.44 2.89 -11.50
C PHE A 111 -10.08 3.73 -10.28
N LEU A 112 -11.09 4.18 -9.53
CA LEU A 112 -10.92 4.99 -8.32
C LEU A 112 -10.11 4.26 -7.24
N ASP A 113 -10.27 2.94 -7.12
CA ASP A 113 -9.51 2.09 -6.21
C ASP A 113 -7.99 2.07 -6.49
N ARG A 114 -7.53 2.52 -7.66
CA ARG A 114 -6.10 2.67 -8.00
C ARG A 114 -5.46 3.92 -7.40
N PHE A 115 -6.25 4.92 -7.04
CA PHE A 115 -5.75 6.18 -6.49
C PHE A 115 -5.67 6.06 -4.98
N GLY A 116 -4.45 6.05 -4.44
CA GLY A 116 -4.20 5.85 -3.00
C GLY A 116 -4.93 6.84 -2.08
N ILE A 117 -4.98 8.11 -2.50
CA ILE A 117 -5.51 9.24 -1.76
C ILE A 117 -6.32 10.10 -2.74
N SER A 118 -7.46 10.60 -2.28
CA SER A 118 -8.22 11.68 -2.93
C SER A 118 -8.32 12.88 -1.99
N ILE A 119 -8.00 14.06 -2.52
CA ILE A 119 -8.00 15.31 -1.76
C ILE A 119 -9.08 16.22 -2.33
N PRO A 120 -10.11 16.60 -1.55
CA PRO A 120 -11.06 17.61 -1.98
C PRO A 120 -10.37 18.99 -1.97
N ILE A 121 -10.31 19.62 -3.14
CA ILE A 121 -9.79 20.99 -3.27
C ILE A 121 -10.95 21.97 -3.13
N SER A 122 -10.83 22.91 -2.20
CA SER A 122 -11.78 24.01 -2.00
C SER A 122 -11.23 25.32 -2.56
N MET A 123 -12.12 26.28 -2.83
CA MET A 123 -11.69 27.63 -3.17
C MET A 123 -10.85 28.24 -2.03
N PRO A 124 -9.77 28.99 -2.36
CA PRO A 124 -8.97 29.68 -1.35
C PRO A 124 -9.83 30.63 -0.51
N ALA A 125 -9.43 30.85 0.75
CA ALA A 125 -10.12 31.80 1.61
C ALA A 125 -9.86 33.25 1.12
N SER A 126 -10.67 34.22 1.57
CA SER A 126 -10.54 35.63 1.18
C SER A 126 -9.13 36.19 1.39
N HIS A 127 -8.47 35.79 2.49
CA HIS A 127 -7.09 36.21 2.75
C HIS A 127 -6.08 35.62 1.76
N ASP A 128 -6.23 34.34 1.39
CA ASP A 128 -5.38 33.70 0.37
C ASP A 128 -5.62 34.31 -1.01
N LEU A 129 -6.88 34.67 -1.34
CA LEU A 129 -7.22 35.38 -2.56
C LEU A 129 -6.53 36.75 -2.64
N GLN A 130 -6.43 37.48 -1.53
CA GLN A 130 -5.68 38.73 -1.49
C GLN A 130 -4.20 38.52 -1.86
N LEU A 131 -3.57 37.45 -1.35
CA LEU A 131 -2.19 37.09 -1.70
C LEU A 131 -2.06 36.73 -3.19
N ILE A 132 -2.99 35.93 -3.72
CA ILE A 132 -3.00 35.56 -5.16
C ILE A 132 -3.13 36.80 -6.04
N LEU A 133 -4.04 37.72 -5.70
CA LEU A 133 -4.29 38.94 -6.49
C LEU A 133 -3.19 40.00 -6.37
N THR A 134 -2.37 39.95 -5.31
CA THR A 134 -1.21 40.84 -5.15
C THR A 134 0.05 40.30 -5.82
N GLY A 135 0.06 39.02 -6.19
CA GLY A 135 1.11 38.42 -7.02
C GLY A 135 1.15 39.05 -8.42
N LYS A 136 2.33 38.99 -9.06
CA LYS A 136 2.44 39.36 -10.48
C LYS A 136 1.67 38.34 -11.31
N ASP A 137 0.90 38.82 -12.27
CA ASP A 137 0.17 37.95 -13.19
C ASP A 137 1.15 37.32 -14.19
N GLU A 138 1.37 36.02 -14.03
CA GLU A 138 2.26 35.18 -14.84
C GLU A 138 1.86 35.17 -16.32
N LYS A 139 0.58 35.42 -16.64
CA LYS A 139 0.12 35.53 -18.03
C LYS A 139 0.77 36.70 -18.76
N TYR A 140 1.03 37.80 -18.06
CA TYR A 140 1.66 38.99 -18.65
C TYR A 140 3.18 39.01 -18.49
N SER A 141 3.70 38.37 -17.43
CA SER A 141 5.12 38.44 -17.08
C SER A 141 5.92 37.18 -17.43
N GLY A 142 5.26 36.10 -17.87
CA GLY A 142 5.87 34.78 -17.99
C GLY A 142 6.12 34.15 -16.62
N TYR A 143 6.59 32.91 -16.62
CA TYR A 143 7.09 32.28 -15.40
C TYR A 143 8.44 32.88 -15.01
N ASP A 144 8.56 33.32 -13.76
CA ASP A 144 9.86 33.73 -13.23
C ASP A 144 10.72 32.48 -12.97
N GLU A 145 11.64 32.19 -13.89
CA GLU A 145 12.55 31.05 -13.80
C GLU A 145 13.47 31.11 -12.56
N LEU A 146 13.64 32.29 -11.92
CA LEU A 146 14.42 32.44 -10.69
C LEU A 146 13.60 32.10 -9.43
N ILE A 147 12.26 32.10 -9.50
CA ILE A 147 11.37 31.61 -8.43
C ILE A 147 11.06 30.12 -8.65
N GLN A 148 12.03 29.35 -9.13
CA GLN A 148 11.90 27.91 -9.11
C GLN A 148 12.13 27.41 -7.67
N VAL A 149 11.20 26.60 -7.17
CA VAL A 149 11.38 25.86 -5.91
C VAL A 149 12.76 25.20 -5.98
N PRO A 150 13.67 25.47 -5.02
CA PRO A 150 15.02 24.92 -5.06
C PRO A 150 14.97 23.41 -5.17
N LYS A 151 16.02 22.79 -5.72
CA LYS A 151 16.18 21.34 -5.60
C LYS A 151 16.28 21.01 -4.11
N ILE A 152 15.26 20.36 -3.57
CA ILE A 152 15.24 19.91 -2.17
C ILE A 152 15.73 18.45 -2.11
N LEU A 153 15.29 17.61 -3.05
CA LEU A 153 15.66 16.20 -3.15
C LEU A 153 15.93 15.81 -4.61
N THR A 154 16.42 14.59 -4.81
CA THR A 154 16.53 13.86 -6.06
C THR A 154 15.52 12.72 -6.08
N ILE A 155 15.31 12.11 -7.25
CA ILE A 155 14.49 10.89 -7.35
C ILE A 155 15.13 9.74 -6.55
N GLU A 156 16.46 9.64 -6.56
CA GLU A 156 17.21 8.63 -5.79
C GLU A 156 16.99 8.81 -4.27
N GLU A 157 17.08 10.04 -3.77
CA GLU A 157 16.78 10.35 -2.37
C GLU A 157 15.32 10.03 -2.02
N LEU A 158 14.37 10.26 -2.94
CA LEU A 158 12.97 9.86 -2.73
C LEU A 158 12.78 8.35 -2.67
N MET A 159 13.52 7.58 -3.46
CA MET A 159 13.54 6.12 -3.34
C MET A 159 14.08 5.67 -1.98
N GLY A 160 15.13 6.32 -1.49
CA GLY A 160 15.63 6.12 -0.12
C GLY A 160 14.56 6.41 0.93
N VAL A 161 13.84 7.53 0.80
CA VAL A 161 12.71 7.85 1.71
C VAL A 161 11.65 6.76 1.69
N TRP A 162 11.26 6.24 0.52
CA TRP A 162 10.27 5.17 0.44
C TRP A 162 10.73 3.88 1.12
N TYR A 163 12.02 3.58 1.03
CA TYR A 163 12.64 2.47 1.73
C TYR A 163 12.56 2.66 3.25
N TYR A 164 12.96 3.82 3.78
CA TYR A 164 12.86 4.11 5.22
C TYR A 164 11.42 4.16 5.74
N VAL A 165 10.49 4.73 4.98
CA VAL A 165 9.05 4.71 5.31
C VAL A 165 8.54 3.28 5.46
N ASN A 166 8.98 2.34 4.61
CA ASN A 166 8.55 0.95 4.69
C ASN A 166 8.98 0.27 6.01
N LYS A 167 10.12 0.68 6.58
CA LYS A 167 10.67 0.13 7.83
C LYS A 167 9.95 0.57 9.10
N ILE A 168 9.08 1.59 9.06
CA ILE A 168 8.35 2.02 10.25
C ILE A 168 7.54 0.84 10.84
N PRO A 169 7.70 0.54 12.13
CA PRO A 169 7.05 -0.58 12.78
C PRO A 169 5.53 -0.39 12.84
N LEU A 170 4.81 -1.51 12.68
CA LEU A 170 3.36 -1.57 12.83
C LEU A 170 3.01 -2.29 14.13
N GLU A 171 2.41 -1.57 15.07
CA GLU A 171 1.89 -2.17 16.31
C GLU A 171 0.62 -2.98 16.06
N THR A 172 0.41 -4.03 16.86
CA THR A 172 -0.74 -4.94 16.77
C THR A 172 -2.08 -4.21 16.91
N GLU A 173 -2.15 -3.17 17.76
CA GLU A 173 -3.38 -2.39 17.94
C GLU A 173 -3.77 -1.65 16.66
N VAL A 174 -2.81 -0.98 16.01
CA VAL A 174 -3.02 -0.28 14.75
C VAL A 174 -3.39 -1.26 13.64
N ASN A 175 -2.75 -2.42 13.57
CA ASN A 175 -3.10 -3.47 12.63
C ASN A 175 -4.56 -3.94 12.82
N ASN A 176 -4.96 -4.21 14.06
CA ASN A 176 -6.34 -4.56 14.41
C ASN A 176 -7.32 -3.43 14.06
N TYR A 177 -6.91 -2.17 14.21
CA TYR A 177 -7.74 -1.02 13.87
C TYR A 177 -7.98 -0.89 12.36
N ILE A 178 -6.93 -1.02 11.55
CA ILE A 178 -7.04 -1.04 10.08
C ILE A 178 -7.94 -2.20 9.64
N HIS A 179 -7.75 -3.40 10.21
CA HIS A 179 -8.64 -4.53 9.94
C HIS A 179 -10.10 -4.25 10.33
N ALA A 180 -10.32 -3.64 11.50
CA ALA A 180 -11.66 -3.28 11.94
C ALA A 180 -12.34 -2.31 10.97
N ILE A 181 -11.61 -1.31 10.43
CA ILE A 181 -12.14 -0.43 9.39
C ILE A 181 -12.62 -1.26 8.20
N ILE A 182 -11.79 -2.13 7.62
CA ILE A 182 -12.18 -2.91 6.44
C ILE A 182 -13.38 -3.82 6.74
N ARG A 183 -13.39 -4.49 7.90
CA ARG A 183 -14.45 -5.43 8.27
C ARG A 183 -15.78 -4.74 8.55
N GLU A 184 -15.79 -3.55 9.16
CA GLU A 184 -17.02 -2.74 9.33
C GLU A 184 -17.68 -2.37 7.99
N PHE A 185 -16.88 -2.17 6.94
CA PHE A 185 -17.38 -1.92 5.59
C PHE A 185 -17.75 -3.19 4.80
N THR A 186 -17.37 -4.38 5.26
CA THR A 186 -17.56 -5.62 4.49
C THR A 186 -18.64 -6.52 5.11
N LEU A 187 -18.72 -6.56 6.43
CA LEU A 187 -19.57 -7.51 7.15
C LEU A 187 -21.06 -7.19 7.03
N CYS A 188 -21.85 -8.25 6.92
CA CYS A 188 -23.30 -8.20 7.00
C CYS A 188 -23.82 -9.54 7.54
N GLU A 189 -24.86 -9.49 8.36
CA GLU A 189 -25.51 -10.69 8.92
C GLU A 189 -26.22 -11.54 7.85
N ARG A 190 -26.70 -10.92 6.78
CA ARG A 190 -27.66 -11.53 5.86
C ARG A 190 -27.05 -12.03 4.55
N VAL A 191 -26.00 -11.37 4.08
CA VAL A 191 -25.40 -11.62 2.77
C VAL A 191 -23.90 -11.40 2.82
N ASP A 192 -23.18 -12.04 1.92
CA ASP A 192 -21.80 -11.65 1.63
C ASP A 192 -21.81 -10.48 0.64
N LYS A 193 -21.54 -9.26 1.15
CA LYS A 193 -21.54 -8.04 0.34
C LYS A 193 -20.46 -8.03 -0.75
N GLY A 194 -19.40 -8.82 -0.60
CA GLY A 194 -18.36 -8.94 -1.64
C GLY A 194 -18.81 -9.76 -2.84
N ASN A 195 -19.78 -10.66 -2.65
CA ASN A 195 -20.27 -11.58 -3.67
C ASN A 195 -21.71 -11.28 -4.13
N THR A 196 -22.35 -10.24 -3.58
CA THR A 196 -23.75 -9.92 -3.85
C THR A 196 -23.88 -8.54 -4.49
N GLU A 197 -24.35 -8.48 -5.73
CA GLU A 197 -24.50 -7.20 -6.46
C GLU A 197 -25.87 -6.54 -6.26
N ASN A 198 -26.94 -7.33 -6.16
CA ASN A 198 -28.31 -6.82 -6.25
C ASN A 198 -28.94 -6.40 -4.91
N LEU A 199 -28.51 -7.00 -3.80
CA LEU A 199 -29.07 -6.73 -2.47
C LEU A 199 -28.12 -5.83 -1.68
N LYS A 200 -28.52 -4.57 -1.50
CA LYS A 200 -27.76 -3.54 -0.80
C LYS A 200 -28.63 -2.85 0.25
N PRO A 201 -28.05 -2.15 1.24
CA PRO A 201 -28.84 -1.34 2.17
C PRO A 201 -29.84 -0.40 1.46
N SER A 202 -29.42 0.27 0.38
CA SER A 202 -30.30 1.15 -0.41
C SER A 202 -31.45 0.42 -1.13
N THR A 203 -31.37 -0.89 -1.35
CA THR A 203 -32.44 -1.70 -1.94
C THR A 203 -33.35 -2.36 -0.90
N GLY A 204 -33.19 -2.04 0.39
CA GLY A 204 -34.02 -2.56 1.48
C GLY A 204 -33.43 -3.76 2.24
N LEU A 205 -32.15 -4.11 2.02
CA LEU A 205 -31.47 -5.23 2.70
C LEU A 205 -31.55 -5.14 4.24
N CYS A 206 -31.61 -3.93 4.80
CA CYS A 206 -31.57 -3.70 6.25
C CYS A 206 -32.94 -3.81 6.93
N SER A 207 -34.04 -3.90 6.17
CA SER A 207 -35.41 -3.93 6.73
C SER A 207 -35.62 -5.14 7.64
N GLY A 208 -36.00 -4.90 8.90
CA GLY A 208 -36.17 -5.94 9.92
C GLY A 208 -34.89 -6.65 10.38
N CYS A 209 -33.71 -6.09 10.07
CA CYS A 209 -32.43 -6.65 10.53
C CYS A 209 -32.14 -6.19 11.97
N HIS A 210 -31.75 -7.11 12.85
CA HIS A 210 -31.29 -6.80 14.22
C HIS A 210 -30.12 -5.81 14.25
N PHE A 211 -29.26 -5.88 13.23
CA PHE A 211 -28.09 -5.00 13.09
C PHE A 211 -28.39 -3.69 12.36
N ASN A 212 -29.66 -3.37 12.06
CA ASN A 212 -30.02 -2.08 11.49
C ASN A 212 -30.13 -1.02 12.59
N THR A 213 -28.99 -0.59 13.14
CA THR A 213 -28.88 0.40 14.21
C THR A 213 -28.00 1.57 13.76
N ASP A 214 -28.09 2.71 14.45
CA ASP A 214 -27.29 3.90 14.11
C ASP A 214 -25.77 3.70 14.31
N LEU A 215 -25.39 2.75 15.18
CA LEU A 215 -23.99 2.46 15.49
C LEU A 215 -23.31 1.54 14.46
N ASN A 216 -24.09 0.77 13.70
CA ASN A 216 -23.56 -0.19 12.76
C ASN A 216 -23.25 0.50 11.43
N ILE A 217 -22.09 0.19 10.86
CA ILE A 217 -21.66 0.80 9.61
C ILE A 217 -22.30 0.11 8.41
N CYS A 218 -22.60 -1.18 8.54
CA CYS A 218 -23.09 -2.00 7.43
C CYS A 218 -24.39 -1.48 6.79
N ASN A 219 -25.21 -0.68 7.48
CA ASN A 219 -26.43 -0.08 6.92
C ASN A 219 -26.21 1.27 6.22
N LYS A 220 -24.99 1.84 6.29
CA LYS A 220 -24.64 3.16 5.72
C LYS A 220 -23.91 3.06 4.38
N ILE A 221 -23.59 1.84 3.95
CA ILE A 221 -22.67 1.58 2.82
C ILE A 221 -23.24 0.55 1.84
N ASP A 222 -23.24 0.94 0.56
CA ASP A 222 -23.72 0.13 -0.56
C ASP A 222 -22.59 -0.62 -1.29
N SER A 223 -21.34 -0.20 -1.14
CA SER A 223 -20.16 -0.93 -1.63
C SER A 223 -19.18 -1.24 -0.49
N ILE A 224 -18.39 -2.29 -0.68
CA ILE A 224 -17.34 -2.71 0.25
C ILE A 224 -16.01 -2.02 -0.06
N LEU A 225 -15.11 -2.00 0.93
CA LEU A 225 -13.72 -1.59 0.71
C LEU A 225 -12.89 -2.75 0.14
N SER A 226 -12.03 -2.45 -0.82
CA SER A 226 -11.06 -3.42 -1.35
C SER A 226 -9.93 -3.68 -0.35
N VAL A 227 -9.17 -4.77 -0.58
CA VAL A 227 -7.94 -5.05 0.18
C VAL A 227 -6.86 -3.98 -0.05
N ARG A 228 -6.93 -3.19 -1.14
CA ARG A 228 -5.97 -2.10 -1.39
C ARG A 228 -6.10 -1.00 -0.35
N VAL A 229 -7.31 -0.73 0.13
CA VAL A 229 -7.57 0.27 1.17
C VAL A 229 -6.76 -0.03 2.42
N ALA A 230 -6.69 -1.30 2.85
CA ALA A 230 -5.87 -1.68 4.01
C ALA A 230 -4.38 -1.37 3.79
N LYS A 231 -3.86 -1.68 2.60
CA LYS A 231 -2.46 -1.42 2.23
C LYS A 231 -2.17 0.07 2.13
N ASP A 232 -3.09 0.85 1.57
CA ASP A 232 -2.93 2.30 1.43
C ASP A 232 -3.04 3.02 2.78
N LEU A 233 -4.00 2.63 3.63
CA LEU A 233 -4.07 3.12 5.01
C LEU A 233 -2.75 2.90 5.73
N LEU A 234 -2.17 1.70 5.65
CA LEU A 234 -0.87 1.41 6.26
C LEU A 234 0.26 2.23 5.63
N ARG A 235 0.36 2.24 4.29
CA ARG A 235 1.43 2.94 3.55
C ARG A 235 1.47 4.42 3.87
N TYR A 236 0.32 5.10 3.79
CA TYR A 236 0.26 6.54 4.01
C TYR A 236 0.32 6.90 5.49
N SER A 237 -0.10 6.01 6.40
CA SER A 237 0.12 6.20 7.84
C SER A 237 1.61 6.10 8.19
N LYS A 238 2.34 5.15 7.61
CA LYS A 238 3.81 5.09 7.72
C LYS A 238 4.45 6.36 7.16
N ALA A 239 4.04 6.79 5.97
CA ALA A 239 4.60 7.98 5.34
C ALA A 239 4.38 9.25 6.18
N LEU A 240 3.17 9.42 6.75
CA LEU A 240 2.88 10.54 7.64
C LEU A 240 3.66 10.47 8.96
N ALA A 241 3.77 9.28 9.56
CA ALA A 241 4.57 9.08 10.77
C ALA A 241 6.04 9.44 10.53
N TRP A 242 6.62 8.98 9.41
CA TRP A 242 7.98 9.32 8.99
C TRP A 242 8.16 10.83 8.82
N LEU A 243 7.24 11.49 8.10
CA LEU A 243 7.29 12.92 7.84
C LEU A 243 7.21 13.76 9.13
N LEU A 244 6.51 13.26 10.14
CA LEU A 244 6.39 13.89 11.46
C LEU A 244 7.52 13.49 12.44
N GLY A 245 8.48 12.66 12.01
CA GLY A 245 9.57 12.18 12.87
C GLY A 245 9.10 11.23 13.98
N LEU A 246 7.97 10.54 13.79
CA LEU A 246 7.43 9.58 14.75
C LEU A 246 8.03 8.19 14.50
N GLU A 247 8.50 7.54 15.57
CA GLU A 247 9.06 6.19 15.51
C GLU A 247 8.00 5.11 15.26
N LYS A 248 6.72 5.42 15.52
CA LYS A 248 5.63 4.48 15.40
C LYS A 248 4.32 5.13 14.96
N ILE A 249 3.46 4.30 14.40
CA ILE A 249 2.11 4.67 13.99
C ILE A 249 1.17 4.51 15.18
N ASP A 250 0.26 5.45 15.38
CA ASP A 250 -0.87 5.32 16.31
C ASP A 250 -2.22 5.36 15.56
N ILE A 251 -3.31 5.15 16.29
CA ILE A 251 -4.68 5.19 15.74
C ILE A 251 -5.04 6.60 15.21
N ASN A 252 -4.44 7.67 15.73
CA ASN A 252 -4.76 9.03 15.33
C ASN A 252 -4.16 9.34 13.94
N ILE A 253 -2.96 8.85 13.66
CA ILE A 253 -2.33 8.92 12.34
C ILE A 253 -3.21 8.21 11.31
N VAL A 254 -3.68 6.99 11.61
CA VAL A 254 -4.60 6.27 10.71
C VAL A 254 -5.88 7.07 10.48
N ASN A 255 -6.49 7.63 11.54
CA ASN A 255 -7.70 8.43 11.42
C ASN A 255 -7.52 9.73 10.65
N THR A 256 -6.32 10.31 10.67
CA THR A 256 -6.01 11.52 9.91
C THR A 256 -6.01 11.23 8.41
N ILE A 257 -5.45 10.09 8.01
CA ILE A 257 -5.31 9.67 6.62
C ILE A 257 -6.58 9.00 6.07
N ALA A 258 -7.29 8.23 6.89
CA ALA A 258 -8.38 7.37 6.45
C ALA A 258 -9.48 8.05 5.61
N PRO A 259 -9.96 9.27 5.92
CA PRO A 259 -10.97 9.94 5.11
C PRO A 259 -10.53 10.19 3.66
N TYR A 260 -9.24 10.47 3.46
CA TYR A 260 -8.69 10.72 2.12
C TYR A 260 -8.45 9.43 1.33
N VAL A 261 -8.28 8.30 2.00
CA VAL A 261 -8.12 6.99 1.37
C VAL A 261 -9.48 6.36 1.03
N ILE A 262 -10.51 6.61 1.85
CA ILE A 262 -11.80 5.90 1.77
C ILE A 262 -12.86 6.63 0.97
N SER A 263 -12.92 7.97 1.06
CA SER A 263 -14.11 8.72 0.60
C SER A 263 -14.43 8.60 -0.89
N HIS A 264 -13.44 8.35 -1.72
CA HIS A 264 -13.60 8.16 -3.17
C HIS A 264 -13.77 6.71 -3.60
N ARG A 265 -13.71 5.74 -2.67
CA ARG A 265 -13.76 4.29 -2.96
C ARG A 265 -15.02 3.59 -2.43
N VAL A 266 -15.98 4.38 -1.92
CA VAL A 266 -17.19 3.85 -1.30
C VAL A 266 -18.43 4.55 -1.84
N ALA A 267 -19.43 3.74 -2.13
CA ALA A 267 -20.80 4.14 -2.35
C ALA A 267 -21.56 4.10 -1.01
N TYR A 268 -22.10 5.25 -0.61
CA TYR A 268 -22.90 5.40 0.60
C TYR A 268 -24.38 5.33 0.28
N THR A 269 -25.19 4.99 1.29
CA THR A 269 -26.64 5.11 1.17
C THR A 269 -27.07 6.58 1.12
N ARG A 270 -28.35 6.83 0.80
CA ARG A 270 -28.97 8.18 0.79
C ARG A 270 -28.92 8.94 2.12
N GLU A 271 -28.36 8.36 3.19
CA GLU A 271 -28.04 9.11 4.42
C GLU A 271 -27.06 10.25 4.15
N ILE A 272 -26.14 10.08 3.19
CA ILE A 272 -25.17 11.12 2.81
C ILE A 272 -25.83 12.39 2.26
N ASP A 273 -27.02 12.28 1.67
CA ASP A 273 -27.73 13.41 1.06
C ASP A 273 -28.45 14.27 2.12
N LYS A 274 -28.54 13.78 3.36
CA LYS A 274 -29.18 14.47 4.47
C LYS A 274 -28.21 15.45 5.16
N ALA A 275 -28.77 16.39 5.91
CA ALA A 275 -27.97 17.27 6.77
C ALA A 275 -27.20 16.44 7.81
N PRO A 276 -25.95 16.82 8.16
CA PRO A 276 -25.19 18.00 7.69
C PRO A 276 -24.25 17.72 6.50
N TYR A 277 -24.48 16.67 5.70
CA TYR A 277 -23.51 16.23 4.70
C TYR A 277 -23.85 16.68 3.27
N TRP A 278 -25.13 16.64 2.87
CA TRP A 278 -25.59 17.11 1.55
C TRP A 278 -24.75 16.59 0.37
N GLY A 279 -24.44 15.29 0.38
CA GLY A 279 -23.63 14.64 -0.66
C GLY A 279 -22.11 14.73 -0.43
N ASN A 280 -21.63 15.38 0.64
CA ASN A 280 -20.21 15.46 0.96
C ASN A 280 -19.64 14.11 1.41
N LYS A 281 -19.11 13.34 0.46
CA LYS A 281 -18.49 12.01 0.69
C LYS A 281 -17.38 12.08 1.72
N TYR A 282 -16.50 13.08 1.65
CA TYR A 282 -15.40 13.24 2.60
C TYR A 282 -15.89 13.48 4.03
N GLY A 283 -16.85 14.38 4.21
CA GLY A 283 -17.47 14.67 5.50
C GLY A 283 -18.20 13.47 6.09
N PHE A 284 -18.97 12.74 5.27
CA PHE A 284 -19.66 11.53 5.71
C PHE A 284 -18.69 10.39 6.06
N SER A 285 -17.60 10.24 5.30
CA SER A 285 -16.53 9.28 5.60
C SER A 285 -15.92 9.53 6.98
N LYS A 286 -15.66 10.80 7.34
CA LYS A 286 -15.18 11.17 8.68
C LYS A 286 -16.14 10.75 9.78
N HIS A 287 -17.44 10.95 9.56
CA HIS A 287 -18.46 10.53 10.51
C HIS A 287 -18.48 9.01 10.70
N VAL A 288 -18.48 8.25 9.61
CA VAL A 288 -18.41 6.78 9.64
C VAL A 288 -17.15 6.30 10.36
N LEU A 289 -15.99 6.89 10.06
CA LEU A 289 -14.73 6.54 10.72
C LEU A 289 -14.73 6.86 12.22
N THR A 290 -15.39 7.94 12.64
CA THR A 290 -15.57 8.28 14.06
C THR A 290 -16.40 7.20 14.78
N LEU A 291 -17.47 6.71 14.15
CA LEU A 291 -18.26 5.59 14.68
C LEU A 291 -17.42 4.31 14.78
N ILE A 292 -16.63 3.99 13.76
CA ILE A 292 -15.71 2.84 13.77
C ILE A 292 -14.69 2.97 14.90
N GLN A 293 -14.12 4.15 15.11
CA GLN A 293 -13.18 4.38 16.21
C GLN A 293 -13.85 4.13 17.57
N LYS A 294 -15.10 4.58 17.75
CA LYS A 294 -15.87 4.31 18.97
C LYS A 294 -16.13 2.82 19.16
N ASN A 295 -16.59 2.12 18.13
CA ASN A 295 -16.86 0.68 18.16
C ASN A 295 -15.57 -0.12 18.44
N PHE A 296 -14.45 0.30 17.85
CA PHE A 296 -13.14 -0.31 18.09
C PHE A 296 -12.69 -0.16 19.55
N ARG A 297 -12.83 1.03 20.14
CA ARG A 297 -12.53 1.26 21.57
C ARG A 297 -13.36 0.33 22.46
N THR A 298 -14.66 0.17 22.18
CA THR A 298 -15.51 -0.77 22.93
C THR A 298 -15.10 -2.23 22.74
N ARG A 299 -14.51 -2.59 21.59
CA ARG A 299 -14.00 -3.93 21.29
C ARG A 299 -12.59 -4.20 21.83
N SER A 300 -11.86 -3.19 22.31
CA SER A 300 -10.46 -3.33 22.74
C SER A 300 -10.22 -4.48 23.75
N PRO A 301 -11.04 -4.67 24.80
CA PRO A 301 -10.88 -5.80 25.71
C PRO A 301 -11.04 -7.18 25.02
N LEU A 302 -11.89 -7.25 23.99
CA LEU A 302 -12.11 -8.49 23.24
C LEU A 302 -10.92 -8.82 22.35
N TYR A 303 -10.26 -7.82 21.75
CA TYR A 303 -9.00 -8.03 21.04
C TYR A 303 -7.89 -8.53 21.97
N GLN A 304 -7.84 -8.07 23.23
CA GLN A 304 -6.89 -8.58 24.21
C GLN A 304 -7.15 -10.05 24.57
N ILE A 305 -8.43 -10.45 24.67
CA ILE A 305 -8.80 -11.87 24.82
C ILE A 305 -8.25 -12.68 23.64
N VAL A 306 -8.50 -12.22 22.40
CA VAL A 306 -8.01 -12.91 21.19
C VAL A 306 -6.48 -12.98 21.17
N GLY A 307 -5.80 -11.92 21.62
CA GLY A 307 -4.35 -11.91 21.79
C GLY A 307 -3.85 -13.03 22.69
N ARG A 308 -4.48 -13.22 23.86
CA ARG A 308 -4.14 -14.34 24.76
C ARG A 308 -4.28 -15.71 24.10
N PHE A 309 -5.32 -15.92 23.29
CA PHE A 309 -5.44 -17.17 22.53
C PHE A 309 -4.33 -17.32 21.49
N ARG A 310 -4.00 -16.24 20.76
CA ARG A 310 -2.90 -16.24 19.78
C ARG A 310 -1.56 -16.60 20.41
N ASP A 311 -1.32 -16.06 21.60
CA ASP A 311 -0.10 -16.30 22.36
C ASP A 311 -0.11 -17.67 23.05
N GLY A 312 -1.24 -18.38 23.08
CA GLY A 312 -1.36 -19.71 23.70
C GLY A 312 -1.63 -19.68 25.22
N ASN A 313 -2.00 -18.53 25.78
CA ASN A 313 -2.25 -18.30 27.22
C ASN A 313 -3.71 -17.89 27.54
N PRO A 314 -4.73 -18.70 27.20
CA PRO A 314 -6.12 -18.35 27.45
C PRO A 314 -6.49 -18.37 28.94
N ASN A 315 -7.35 -17.46 29.39
CA ASN A 315 -7.88 -17.45 30.76
C ASN A 315 -9.25 -18.15 30.86
N THR A 316 -9.56 -18.63 32.06
CA THR A 316 -10.88 -19.19 32.39
C THR A 316 -11.97 -18.13 32.19
N GLY A 317 -12.93 -18.39 31.30
CA GLY A 317 -14.07 -17.50 31.03
C GLY A 317 -13.93 -16.61 29.80
N ASP A 318 -12.75 -16.57 29.17
CA ASP A 318 -12.49 -15.72 27.99
C ASP A 318 -13.45 -15.99 26.82
N ILE A 319 -13.70 -17.27 26.51
CA ILE A 319 -14.65 -17.67 25.45
C ILE A 319 -16.08 -17.25 25.80
N THR A 320 -16.46 -17.38 27.07
CA THR A 320 -17.78 -16.99 27.54
C THR A 320 -17.98 -15.49 27.36
N GLU A 321 -16.96 -14.69 27.67
CA GLU A 321 -16.99 -13.25 27.48
C GLU A 321 -17.13 -12.87 25.99
N LEU A 322 -16.32 -13.46 25.11
CA LEU A 322 -16.47 -13.24 23.66
C LEU A 322 -17.87 -13.59 23.15
N LYS A 323 -18.43 -14.73 23.58
CA LYS A 323 -19.77 -15.18 23.17
C LYS A 323 -20.90 -14.27 23.65
N LYS A 324 -20.73 -13.51 24.75
CA LYS A 324 -21.74 -12.52 25.17
C LYS A 324 -21.92 -11.40 24.13
N HIS A 325 -20.83 -10.98 23.50
CA HIS A 325 -20.84 -9.89 22.52
C HIS A 325 -21.22 -10.33 21.10
N GLN A 326 -21.17 -11.64 20.81
CA GLN A 326 -21.47 -12.24 19.52
C GLN A 326 -22.84 -11.84 18.94
N LYS A 327 -23.85 -11.56 19.77
CA LYS A 327 -25.19 -11.21 19.28
C LYS A 327 -25.32 -9.77 18.77
N ASN A 328 -24.42 -8.88 19.19
CA ASN A 328 -24.56 -7.44 18.98
C ASN A 328 -23.40 -6.83 18.17
N ASP A 329 -22.32 -7.57 17.93
CA ASP A 329 -21.16 -7.08 17.18
C ASP A 329 -20.80 -8.06 16.05
N LEU A 330 -20.80 -7.55 14.81
CA LEU A 330 -20.55 -8.35 13.62
C LEU A 330 -19.11 -8.87 13.56
N ILE A 331 -18.11 -8.08 13.97
CA ILE A 331 -16.70 -8.50 13.97
C ILE A 331 -16.50 -9.59 15.01
N VAL A 332 -17.08 -9.46 16.20
CA VAL A 332 -17.02 -10.51 17.22
C VAL A 332 -17.65 -11.80 16.68
N LYS A 333 -18.79 -11.68 16.00
CA LYS A 333 -19.55 -12.82 15.49
C LYS A 333 -18.87 -13.56 14.36
N PHE A 334 -18.38 -12.84 13.36
CA PHE A 334 -17.89 -13.43 12.11
C PHE A 334 -16.37 -13.60 12.09
N ASP A 335 -15.62 -12.85 12.90
CA ASP A 335 -14.16 -12.91 12.90
C ASP A 335 -13.62 -13.45 14.22
N LEU A 336 -13.87 -12.79 15.36
CA LEU A 336 -13.14 -13.09 16.60
C LEU A 336 -13.53 -14.45 17.22
N VAL A 337 -14.83 -14.76 17.32
CA VAL A 337 -15.32 -16.02 17.90
C VAL A 337 -14.94 -17.23 17.04
N PRO A 338 -15.15 -17.22 15.70
CA PRO A 338 -14.71 -18.31 14.83
C PRO A 338 -13.20 -18.53 14.92
N PHE A 339 -12.41 -17.46 14.87
CA PHE A 339 -10.95 -17.54 14.98
C PHE A 339 -10.50 -18.20 16.29
N VAL A 340 -11.02 -17.74 17.43
CA VAL A 340 -10.67 -18.32 18.74
C VAL A 340 -11.11 -19.78 18.82
N SER A 341 -12.26 -20.13 18.25
CA SER A 341 -12.77 -21.51 18.26
C SER A 341 -11.87 -22.47 17.49
N ASP A 342 -11.24 -22.01 16.40
CA ASP A 342 -10.30 -22.79 15.58
C ASP A 342 -8.98 -23.08 16.31
N ILE A 343 -8.43 -22.06 16.98
CA ILE A 343 -7.12 -22.17 17.66
C ILE A 343 -7.20 -22.62 19.12
N ASN A 344 -8.39 -22.78 19.70
CA ASN A 344 -8.58 -23.20 21.09
C ASN A 344 -8.33 -24.71 21.26
N ASN A 345 -7.08 -25.12 21.11
CA ASN A 345 -6.62 -26.49 21.32
C ASN A 345 -5.23 -26.51 21.96
N LYS A 346 -4.94 -27.58 22.72
CA LYS A 346 -3.68 -27.69 23.49
C LYS A 346 -2.44 -27.69 22.60
N THR A 347 -2.53 -28.31 21.42
CA THR A 347 -1.43 -28.38 20.45
C THR A 347 -1.00 -27.00 19.95
N TYR A 348 -1.97 -26.12 19.64
CA TYR A 348 -1.72 -24.74 19.27
C TYR A 348 -1.08 -23.97 20.42
N SER A 349 -1.67 -24.04 21.63
CA SER A 349 -1.14 -23.35 22.81
C SER A 349 0.31 -23.73 23.12
N SER A 350 0.63 -25.03 23.10
CA SER A 350 2.00 -25.51 23.34
C SER A 350 2.99 -24.99 22.30
N LEU A 351 2.60 -24.97 21.02
CA LEU A 351 3.46 -24.48 19.94
C LEU A 351 3.69 -22.96 20.03
N ALA A 352 2.62 -22.19 20.28
CA ALA A 352 2.71 -20.74 20.48
C ALA A 352 3.62 -20.38 21.66
N GLN A 353 3.50 -21.10 22.78
CA GLN A 353 4.41 -20.94 23.92
C GLN A 353 5.85 -21.33 23.59
N ASN A 354 6.06 -22.37 22.78
CA ASN A 354 7.41 -22.74 22.34
C ASN A 354 8.06 -21.65 21.49
N ILE A 355 7.30 -21.04 20.56
CA ILE A 355 7.75 -19.89 19.76
C ILE A 355 8.13 -18.73 20.67
N GLN A 356 7.25 -18.36 21.62
CA GLN A 356 7.51 -17.27 22.56
C GLN A 356 8.75 -17.51 23.42
N ASN A 357 8.93 -18.73 23.94
CA ASN A 357 10.08 -19.09 24.76
C ASN A 357 11.37 -19.04 23.95
N SER A 358 11.37 -19.61 22.73
CA SER A 358 12.52 -19.59 21.81
C SER A 358 12.90 -18.16 21.42
N ALA A 359 11.90 -17.30 21.18
CA ALA A 359 12.11 -15.88 20.91
C ALA A 359 12.76 -15.15 22.08
N ASN A 360 12.36 -15.45 23.33
CA ASN A 360 12.92 -14.82 24.53
C ASN A 360 14.38 -15.19 24.79
N ILE A 361 14.81 -16.40 24.41
CA ILE A 361 16.19 -16.88 24.58
C ILE A 361 17.06 -16.69 23.32
N ASN A 362 16.54 -16.04 22.27
CA ASN A 362 17.20 -15.87 20.97
C ASN A 362 17.65 -17.19 20.32
N ASP A 363 16.83 -18.24 20.43
CA ASP A 363 17.09 -19.53 19.80
C ASP A 363 16.62 -19.53 18.32
N ILE A 364 17.53 -19.08 17.45
CA ILE A 364 17.31 -18.95 16.01
C ILE A 364 17.07 -20.31 15.35
N GLU A 365 17.79 -21.36 15.78
CA GLU A 365 17.69 -22.71 15.19
C GLU A 365 16.31 -23.31 15.45
N THR A 366 15.84 -23.24 16.69
CA THR A 366 14.50 -23.74 17.05
C THR A 366 13.40 -22.93 16.35
N LEU A 367 13.52 -21.60 16.26
CA LEU A 367 12.56 -20.77 15.53
C LEU A 367 12.49 -21.11 14.03
N ALA A 368 13.64 -21.32 13.38
CA ALA A 368 13.72 -21.72 11.98
C ALA A 368 13.12 -23.13 11.78
N GLN A 369 13.39 -24.07 12.69
CA GLN A 369 12.81 -25.41 12.65
C GLN A 369 11.28 -25.39 12.78
N ILE A 370 10.75 -24.68 13.77
CA ILE A 370 9.30 -24.52 13.95
C ILE A 370 8.64 -23.92 12.70
N ARG A 371 9.25 -22.88 12.12
CA ARG A 371 8.78 -22.28 10.87
C ARG A 371 8.73 -23.31 9.75
N ASN A 372 9.80 -24.07 9.54
CA ASN A 372 9.90 -25.07 8.46
C ASN A 372 8.89 -26.21 8.64
N ASP A 373 8.66 -26.66 9.87
CA ASP A 373 7.65 -27.67 10.19
C ASP A 373 6.23 -27.15 9.92
N LEU A 374 5.95 -25.89 10.26
CA LEU A 374 4.67 -25.24 9.96
C LEU A 374 4.43 -25.03 8.45
N VAL A 375 5.48 -24.77 7.67
CA VAL A 375 5.39 -24.67 6.20
C VAL A 375 4.96 -26.02 5.60
N LYS A 376 5.45 -27.14 6.17
CA LYS A 376 5.09 -28.50 5.73
C LYS A 376 3.71 -28.94 6.24
N ASN A 377 3.30 -28.49 7.42
CA ASN A 377 2.03 -28.88 8.03
C ASN A 377 0.86 -27.97 7.57
N ILE A 378 0.25 -28.31 6.45
CA ILE A 378 -0.79 -27.51 5.81
C ILE A 378 -2.06 -27.40 6.67
N ASP A 379 -2.42 -28.43 7.44
CA ASP A 379 -3.69 -28.46 8.17
C ASP A 379 -3.62 -27.82 9.57
N PHE A 380 -2.46 -27.27 9.96
CA PHE A 380 -2.31 -26.67 11.28
C PHE A 380 -3.12 -25.35 11.41
N PRO A 381 -3.92 -25.18 12.48
CA PRO A 381 -4.77 -24.01 12.64
C PRO A 381 -3.94 -22.74 12.79
N ASN A 382 -4.36 -21.69 12.07
CA ASN A 382 -3.68 -20.40 12.04
C ASN A 382 -2.16 -20.47 11.71
N ARG A 383 -1.72 -21.47 10.92
CA ARG A 383 -0.29 -21.67 10.58
C ARG A 383 0.39 -20.44 9.99
N ALA A 384 -0.32 -19.66 9.18
CA ALA A 384 0.25 -18.50 8.49
C ALA A 384 0.69 -17.42 9.49
N ASP A 385 -0.10 -17.16 10.53
CA ASP A 385 0.28 -16.21 11.59
C ASP A 385 1.47 -16.72 12.40
N LEU A 386 1.52 -18.02 12.71
CA LEU A 386 2.64 -18.61 13.44
C LEU A 386 3.95 -18.55 12.63
N ILE A 387 3.90 -18.86 11.33
CA ILE A 387 5.03 -18.68 10.41
C ILE A 387 5.47 -17.22 10.38
N ASN A 388 4.54 -16.29 10.26
CA ASN A 388 4.84 -14.86 10.28
C ASN A 388 5.41 -14.40 11.62
N TRP A 389 4.99 -14.99 12.73
CA TRP A 389 5.56 -14.73 14.05
C TRP A 389 7.00 -15.22 14.11
N CYS A 390 7.29 -16.47 13.74
CA CYS A 390 8.67 -16.97 13.64
C CYS A 390 9.52 -16.06 12.75
N ASN A 391 9.03 -15.71 11.55
CA ASN A 391 9.72 -14.80 10.64
C ASN A 391 10.00 -13.43 11.26
N ARG A 392 9.06 -12.88 12.03
CA ARG A 392 9.24 -11.58 12.71
C ARG A 392 10.29 -11.67 13.80
N GLU A 393 10.31 -12.73 14.61
CA GLU A 393 11.32 -12.87 15.66
C GLU A 393 12.70 -13.17 15.07
N LEU A 394 12.77 -14.03 14.04
CA LEU A 394 14.00 -14.24 13.26
C LEU A 394 14.50 -12.92 12.67
N TYR A 395 13.61 -12.13 12.06
CA TYR A 395 13.94 -10.82 11.53
C TYR A 395 14.52 -9.91 12.61
N LYS A 396 13.84 -9.73 13.74
CA LYS A 396 14.34 -8.88 14.85
C LYS A 396 15.72 -9.30 15.35
N GLN A 397 16.01 -10.60 15.35
CA GLN A 397 17.25 -11.15 15.89
C GLN A 397 18.41 -11.16 14.88
N THR A 398 18.11 -11.13 13.57
CA THR A 398 19.13 -11.35 12.52
C THR A 398 19.22 -10.24 11.49
N VAL A 399 18.26 -9.32 11.45
CA VAL A 399 18.23 -8.23 10.47
C VAL A 399 19.56 -7.49 10.47
N THR A 400 20.15 -7.38 9.29
CA THR A 400 21.39 -6.63 9.06
C THR A 400 21.21 -5.83 7.80
N ASP A 401 21.49 -4.53 7.88
CA ASP A 401 21.40 -3.60 6.78
C ASP A 401 22.81 -3.28 6.27
N PHE A 402 22.97 -3.38 4.96
CA PHE A 402 24.21 -3.09 4.25
C PHE A 402 23.97 -2.01 3.20
N ILE A 403 24.96 -1.15 3.02
CA ILE A 403 24.97 -0.07 2.04
C ILE A 403 26.23 -0.19 1.18
N PHE A 404 26.05 -0.07 -0.13
CA PHE A 404 27.17 -0.01 -1.08
C PHE A 404 26.81 0.83 -2.29
N LYS A 405 27.83 1.23 -3.05
CA LYS A 405 27.67 1.90 -4.34
C LYS A 405 27.32 0.92 -5.44
N TYR A 406 26.41 1.30 -6.35
CA TYR A 406 25.94 0.45 -7.44
C TYR A 406 27.07 -0.11 -8.30
N GLN A 407 28.20 0.58 -8.47
CA GLN A 407 29.37 0.04 -9.18
C GLN A 407 29.83 -1.36 -8.70
N TYR A 408 29.60 -1.72 -7.43
CA TYR A 408 29.97 -3.01 -6.86
C TYR A 408 28.88 -4.10 -6.96
N HIS A 409 27.77 -3.82 -7.65
CA HIS A 409 26.64 -4.74 -7.76
C HIS A 409 27.00 -6.09 -8.39
N ASP A 410 27.87 -6.08 -9.42
CA ASP A 410 28.31 -7.29 -10.11
C ASP A 410 29.18 -8.19 -9.21
N ASP A 411 30.10 -7.59 -8.45
CA ASP A 411 30.95 -8.32 -7.50
C ASP A 411 30.11 -8.96 -6.39
N ILE A 412 29.20 -8.17 -5.79
CA ILE A 412 28.28 -8.67 -4.75
C ILE A 412 27.39 -9.78 -5.31
N TRP A 413 26.85 -9.60 -6.51
CA TRP A 413 26.05 -10.64 -7.15
C TRP A 413 26.87 -11.93 -7.34
N ALA A 414 28.11 -11.83 -7.85
CA ALA A 414 28.98 -12.98 -8.08
C ALA A 414 29.33 -13.72 -6.78
N ASP A 415 29.69 -12.99 -5.72
CA ASP A 415 30.04 -13.57 -4.42
C ASP A 415 28.85 -14.32 -3.78
N ILE A 416 27.65 -13.74 -3.87
CA ILE A 416 26.45 -14.37 -3.34
C ILE A 416 26.05 -15.59 -4.19
N ALA A 417 26.07 -15.46 -5.52
CA ALA A 417 25.68 -16.54 -6.42
C ALA A 417 26.63 -17.74 -6.36
N ALA A 418 27.91 -17.53 -6.04
CA ALA A 418 28.89 -18.61 -5.86
C ALA A 418 28.53 -19.53 -4.69
N GLU A 419 27.99 -18.98 -3.61
CA GLU A 419 27.56 -19.77 -2.45
C GLU A 419 26.09 -20.23 -2.58
N PHE A 420 25.22 -19.35 -3.07
CA PHE A 420 23.78 -19.54 -3.16
C PHE A 420 23.31 -19.52 -4.62
N HIS A 421 23.53 -20.63 -5.33
CA HIS A 421 23.23 -20.77 -6.75
C HIS A 421 21.76 -20.46 -7.11
N ASN A 422 20.82 -20.74 -6.19
CA ASN A 422 19.39 -20.45 -6.35
C ASN A 422 19.06 -18.93 -6.34
N LEU A 423 20.02 -18.07 -5.97
CA LEU A 423 19.85 -16.63 -5.92
C LEU A 423 20.36 -15.90 -7.18
N ASP A 424 21.00 -16.60 -8.13
CA ASP A 424 21.61 -15.98 -9.31
C ASP A 424 20.64 -15.08 -10.10
N GLU A 425 19.57 -15.66 -10.68
CA GLU A 425 18.58 -14.90 -11.43
C GLU A 425 17.82 -13.85 -10.58
N PRO A 426 17.34 -14.17 -9.37
CA PRO A 426 16.67 -13.18 -8.52
C PRO A 426 17.52 -11.94 -8.21
N LEU A 427 18.83 -12.11 -7.99
CA LEU A 427 19.75 -11.01 -7.71
C LEU A 427 19.99 -10.15 -8.94
N LYS A 428 20.31 -10.76 -10.10
CA LYS A 428 20.42 -10.04 -11.38
C LYS A 428 19.21 -9.16 -11.63
N GLU A 429 18.02 -9.74 -11.52
CA GLU A 429 16.77 -9.01 -11.73
C GLU A 429 16.56 -7.87 -10.72
N SER A 430 17.13 -7.96 -9.52
CA SER A 430 17.04 -6.90 -8.51
C SER A 430 17.89 -5.68 -8.87
N PHE A 431 19.07 -5.88 -9.45
CA PHE A 431 19.99 -4.81 -9.84
C PHE A 431 19.67 -4.15 -11.19
N LYS A 432 18.80 -4.74 -12.03
CA LYS A 432 18.51 -4.25 -13.40
C LYS A 432 17.96 -2.83 -13.51
N LYS A 433 17.27 -2.33 -12.48
CA LYS A 433 16.59 -1.03 -12.53
C LYS A 433 16.37 -0.48 -11.12
N MET A 434 16.06 0.81 -11.05
CA MET A 434 15.61 1.47 -9.83
C MET A 434 14.32 0.81 -9.30
N GLN A 435 14.44 0.09 -8.19
CA GLN A 435 13.34 -0.65 -7.56
C GLN A 435 13.72 -1.11 -6.14
N THR A 436 12.70 -1.47 -5.37
CA THR A 436 12.85 -2.34 -4.20
C THR A 436 12.35 -3.73 -4.57
N LYS A 437 13.17 -4.76 -4.36
CA LYS A 437 12.83 -6.15 -4.62
C LYS A 437 13.14 -7.02 -3.40
N GLN A 438 12.17 -7.86 -3.02
CA GLN A 438 12.33 -8.87 -1.98
C GLN A 438 12.60 -10.22 -2.64
N ILE A 439 13.65 -10.90 -2.20
CA ILE A 439 14.00 -12.26 -2.57
C ILE A 439 13.83 -13.13 -1.32
N ARG A 440 13.04 -14.20 -1.43
CA ARG A 440 12.76 -15.12 -0.31
C ARG A 440 13.25 -16.51 -0.66
N THR A 441 14.06 -17.10 0.21
CA THR A 441 14.37 -18.53 0.24
C THR A 441 13.58 -19.19 1.37
N GLU A 442 13.80 -20.49 1.59
CA GLU A 442 13.20 -21.19 2.72
C GLU A 442 13.65 -20.61 4.07
N ASP A 443 14.92 -20.18 4.18
CA ASP A 443 15.53 -19.75 5.45
C ASP A 443 16.01 -18.30 5.48
N MET A 444 15.82 -17.52 4.42
CA MET A 444 16.33 -16.16 4.33
C MET A 444 15.40 -15.23 3.53
N LEU A 445 15.36 -13.97 3.94
CA LEU A 445 14.77 -12.85 3.22
C LEU A 445 15.88 -11.83 2.94
N ILE A 446 16.04 -11.49 1.67
CA ILE A 446 16.88 -10.40 1.20
C ILE A 446 15.98 -9.31 0.62
N GLU A 447 16.10 -8.08 1.10
CA GLU A 447 15.46 -6.92 0.49
C GLU A 447 16.52 -6.01 -0.11
N ILE A 448 16.47 -5.80 -1.43
CA ILE A 448 17.41 -4.95 -2.17
C ILE A 448 16.65 -3.73 -2.65
N ASN A 449 17.10 -2.54 -2.24
CA ASN A 449 16.64 -1.27 -2.75
C ASN A 449 17.75 -0.60 -3.57
N VAL A 450 17.53 -0.54 -4.89
CA VAL A 450 18.39 0.17 -5.83
C VAL A 450 17.79 1.55 -6.03
N THR A 451 18.47 2.58 -5.52
CA THR A 451 18.00 3.98 -5.61
C THR A 451 18.23 4.59 -6.99
N GLY A 452 19.25 4.11 -7.71
CA GLY A 452 19.62 4.51 -9.06
C GLY A 452 20.57 3.49 -9.70
N ILE A 453 20.86 3.66 -11.00
CA ILE A 453 21.71 2.76 -11.80
C ILE A 453 23.00 3.44 -12.28
N GLN A 454 23.38 4.57 -11.69
CA GLN A 454 24.66 5.22 -11.93
C GLN A 454 25.71 4.63 -10.97
N GLU A 455 26.99 4.69 -11.31
CA GLU A 455 28.07 4.07 -10.52
C GLU A 455 28.06 4.48 -9.03
N ASP A 456 27.80 5.76 -8.76
CA ASP A 456 27.73 6.33 -7.41
C ASP A 456 26.36 6.18 -6.73
N SER A 457 25.33 5.66 -7.41
CA SER A 457 24.00 5.47 -6.82
C SER A 457 24.08 4.49 -5.65
N ILE A 458 23.26 4.73 -4.62
CA ILE A 458 23.27 3.92 -3.40
C ILE A 458 22.39 2.67 -3.58
N VAL A 459 22.87 1.54 -3.10
CA VAL A 459 22.10 0.31 -2.96
C VAL A 459 22.02 -0.07 -1.49
N HIS A 460 20.80 -0.23 -0.98
CA HIS A 460 20.56 -0.81 0.34
C HIS A 460 20.25 -2.30 0.17
N MET A 461 20.91 -3.15 0.96
CA MET A 461 20.65 -4.59 1.02
C MET A 461 20.41 -4.99 2.47
N GLN A 462 19.18 -5.41 2.76
CA GLN A 462 18.80 -5.92 4.05
C GLN A 462 18.73 -7.45 4.00
N ILE A 463 19.30 -8.12 5.00
CA ILE A 463 19.27 -9.57 5.12
C ILE A 463 18.71 -9.96 6.48
N SER A 464 17.83 -10.95 6.50
CA SER A 464 17.24 -11.50 7.72
C SER A 464 16.84 -12.96 7.50
N GLY A 465 16.76 -13.75 8.58
CA GLY A 465 16.33 -15.15 8.50
C GLY A 465 16.99 -16.04 9.53
N GLY A 466 17.15 -17.31 9.19
CA GLY A 466 17.84 -18.30 10.02
C GLY A 466 19.32 -18.44 9.64
N SER A 467 19.76 -19.68 9.53
CA SER A 467 21.16 -20.07 9.32
C SER A 467 21.75 -19.57 7.99
N GLU A 468 20.99 -19.64 6.89
CA GLU A 468 21.44 -19.14 5.58
C GLU A 468 21.69 -17.63 5.62
N ALA A 469 20.83 -16.88 6.31
CA ALA A 469 20.96 -15.44 6.47
C ALA A 469 22.22 -15.05 7.25
N LEU A 470 22.53 -15.78 8.33
CA LEU A 470 23.76 -15.56 9.11
C LEU A 470 25.02 -15.87 8.31
N LYS A 471 24.98 -16.92 7.47
CA LYS A 471 26.07 -17.27 6.56
C LYS A 471 26.30 -16.19 5.50
N LEU A 472 25.23 -15.72 4.87
CA LEU A 472 25.31 -14.63 3.89
C LEU A 472 25.85 -13.34 4.53
N ARG A 473 25.38 -12.99 5.73
CA ARG A 473 25.92 -11.86 6.50
C ARG A 473 27.43 -11.97 6.68
N GLY A 474 27.93 -13.16 7.05
CA GLY A 474 29.37 -13.38 7.23
C GLY A 474 30.19 -13.35 5.94
N ILE A 475 29.58 -13.49 4.76
CA ILE A 475 30.24 -13.25 3.46
C ILE A 475 30.37 -11.75 3.23
N LEU A 476 29.27 -11.01 3.39
CA LEU A 476 29.23 -9.58 3.16
C LEU A 476 30.08 -8.77 4.15
N GLU A 477 30.11 -9.15 5.43
CA GLU A 477 30.94 -8.50 6.46
C GLU A 477 32.46 -8.60 6.18
N LYS A 478 32.89 -9.41 5.20
CA LYS A 478 34.29 -9.52 4.77
C LYS A 478 34.66 -8.62 3.60
N LEU A 479 33.67 -7.97 2.97
CA LEU A 479 33.89 -7.10 1.82
C LEU A 479 34.23 -5.69 2.30
N ASP A 480 35.35 -5.13 1.82
CA ASP A 480 35.85 -3.84 2.30
C ASP A 480 35.05 -2.62 1.78
N TYR A 481 34.20 -2.82 0.78
CA TYR A 481 33.43 -1.78 0.08
C TYR A 481 31.94 -1.77 0.43
N ILE A 482 31.53 -2.57 1.41
CA ILE A 482 30.17 -2.59 1.94
C ILE A 482 30.16 -2.05 3.36
N GLU A 483 29.27 -1.11 3.65
CA GLU A 483 29.12 -0.52 4.97
C GLU A 483 27.91 -1.13 5.66
N LYS A 484 28.08 -1.54 6.92
CA LYS A 484 26.96 -1.98 7.75
C LYS A 484 26.27 -0.75 8.34
N GLU A 485 24.99 -0.57 8.03
CA GLU A 485 24.17 0.48 8.63
C GLU A 485 23.86 0.07 10.08
N VAL A 486 24.25 0.91 11.06
CA VAL A 486 24.16 0.63 12.50
C VAL A 486 22.78 0.97 13.04
#